data_AF-A0A533BML0-F1
#
_entry.id   AF-A0A533BML0-F1
#
_cell.length_a   1.000
_cell.length_b   1.000
_cell.length_c   1.000
_cell.angle_alpha   90.00
_cell.angle_beta   90.00
_cell.angle_gamma   90.00
#
_symmetry.space_group_name_H-M   'P 1'
#
loop_
_entity.id
_entity.type
_entity.pdbx_description
1 polymer ?
#
loop_
_entity_poly.entity_id
_entity_poly.type
_entity_poly.pdbx_seq_one_letter_code
_entity_poly.pdbx_strand_id
1 'polypeptide(L)'
;MPKRVTTGQRTKPPASRTVARKSRRARPVRPALLILECDPAKLAAHSLTSARDIHNLVGTLVPSAKRYFIPAGLRQELLLQLARCAEECSAVDIIVVCGHSNQAGLQLTSDWFAPWDEVAQWIAPFQPKRVVLVACQGGRWLPSSTLFKEISTLQEIFGSPVLLTDQKALLIKLLVPHLLTKGGLRKDILQAVQMANFLLTNGVIFHQTRKGFERSGLEDGVLWTAIEDLLKGWLGR
;
A
#
# COMPACT_ATOMS: atom_id res chain seq x y z
N MET A 1 -63.47 56.09 -10.71
CA MET A 1 -62.94 55.82 -9.36
C MET A 1 -61.51 55.30 -9.47
N PRO A 2 -60.51 55.98 -8.90
CA PRO A 2 -59.10 55.57 -8.97
C PRO A 2 -58.75 54.62 -7.81
N LYS A 3 -58.00 53.55 -8.06
CA LYS A 3 -57.45 52.69 -7.00
C LYS A 3 -55.94 52.90 -6.88
N ARG A 4 -55.57 53.26 -5.65
CA ARG A 4 -54.23 53.56 -5.11
C ARG A 4 -53.19 52.50 -5.44
N VAL A 5 -52.04 52.98 -5.90
CA VAL A 5 -50.74 52.29 -5.87
C VAL A 5 -50.20 52.35 -4.44
N THR A 6 -49.89 51.20 -3.84
CA THR A 6 -49.14 51.11 -2.58
C THR A 6 -47.75 50.56 -2.85
N THR A 7 -46.76 51.46 -2.76
CA THR A 7 -45.34 51.21 -2.92
C THR A 7 -44.79 50.50 -1.68
N GLY A 8 -44.44 49.21 -1.83
CA GLY A 8 -43.79 48.42 -0.78
C GLY A 8 -42.31 48.79 -0.63
N GLN A 9 -41.93 49.25 0.57
CA GLN A 9 -40.57 49.58 0.96
C GLN A 9 -39.65 48.35 0.91
N ARG A 10 -38.56 48.47 0.15
CA ARG A 10 -37.50 47.46 0.02
C ARG A 10 -36.46 47.68 1.12
N THR A 11 -36.51 46.88 2.17
CA THR A 11 -35.52 46.89 3.26
C THR A 11 -34.19 46.32 2.77
N LYS A 12 -33.11 47.09 2.97
CA LYS A 12 -31.73 46.69 2.66
C LYS A 12 -31.30 45.53 3.58
N PRO A 13 -30.72 44.44 3.04
CA PRO A 13 -30.14 43.39 3.89
C PRO A 13 -28.88 43.91 4.59
N PRO A 14 -28.62 43.47 5.84
CA PRO A 14 -27.44 43.90 6.59
C PRO A 14 -26.16 43.34 5.97
N ALA A 15 -25.13 44.19 5.95
CA ALA A 15 -23.80 43.85 5.46
C ALA A 15 -23.21 42.67 6.25
N SER A 16 -23.16 41.51 5.60
CA SER A 16 -22.47 40.31 6.07
C SER A 16 -20.99 40.63 6.31
N ARG A 17 -20.61 40.75 7.58
CA ARG A 17 -19.22 40.77 8.04
C ARG A 17 -18.57 39.43 7.73
N THR A 18 -17.89 39.35 6.59
CA THR A 18 -17.06 38.21 6.21
C THR A 18 -15.84 38.18 7.12
N VAL A 19 -15.94 37.45 8.24
CA VAL A 19 -14.80 37.16 9.11
C VAL A 19 -13.82 36.31 8.29
N ALA A 20 -12.72 36.93 7.86
CA ALA A 20 -11.63 36.26 7.18
C ALA A 20 -11.04 35.20 8.12
N ARG A 21 -11.55 33.97 7.98
CA ARG A 21 -11.06 32.77 8.64
C ARG A 21 -9.62 32.59 8.18
N LYS A 22 -8.65 32.99 9.02
CA LYS A 22 -7.22 32.69 8.82
C LYS A 22 -7.09 31.19 8.64
N SER A 23 -6.96 30.77 7.38
CA SER A 23 -6.61 29.40 7.00
C SER A 23 -5.28 29.09 7.69
N ARG A 24 -5.34 28.30 8.76
CA ARG A 24 -4.16 27.65 9.34
C ARG A 24 -3.58 26.82 8.20
N ARG A 25 -2.48 27.30 7.58
CA ARG A 25 -1.70 26.52 6.62
C ARG A 25 -1.36 25.20 7.30
N ALA A 26 -2.06 24.13 6.89
CA ALA A 26 -1.81 22.80 7.41
C ALA A 26 -0.32 22.50 7.22
N ARG A 27 0.36 22.12 8.30
CA ARG A 27 1.75 21.66 8.19
C ARG A 27 1.78 20.53 7.16
N PRO A 28 2.75 20.50 6.24
CA PRO A 28 2.89 19.39 5.31
C PRO A 28 3.04 18.11 6.14
N VAL A 29 2.09 17.19 5.98
CA VAL A 29 2.14 15.87 6.61
C VAL A 29 3.34 15.15 6.00
N ARG A 30 4.32 14.79 6.83
CA ARG A 30 5.49 14.03 6.36
C ARG A 30 5.03 12.62 6.01
N PRO A 31 5.39 12.09 4.84
CA PRO A 31 4.99 10.74 4.48
C PRO A 31 5.60 9.75 5.47
N ALA A 32 4.81 8.76 5.88
CA ALA A 32 5.23 7.71 6.79
C ALA A 32 5.26 6.36 6.09
N LEU A 33 6.32 5.59 6.35
CA LEU A 33 6.56 4.25 5.83
C LEU A 33 6.71 3.28 7.01
N LEU A 34 5.97 2.18 6.98
CA LEU A 34 6.19 1.03 7.85
C LEU A 34 6.65 -0.15 7.01
N ILE A 35 7.75 -0.79 7.42
CA ILE A 35 8.30 -1.98 6.79
C ILE A 35 8.21 -3.12 7.81
N LEU A 36 7.49 -4.19 7.44
CA LEU A 36 7.36 -5.42 8.18
C LEU A 36 8.23 -6.49 7.52
N GLU A 37 9.23 -6.99 8.25
CA GLU A 37 10.08 -8.10 7.82
C GLU A 37 9.63 -9.37 8.55
N CYS A 38 8.90 -10.23 7.84
CA CYS A 38 8.26 -11.41 8.37
C CYS A 38 9.17 -12.64 8.33
N ASP A 39 9.37 -13.30 9.48
CA ASP A 39 10.26 -14.46 9.64
C ASP A 39 11.67 -14.18 9.04
N PRO A 40 12.44 -13.25 9.64
CA PRO A 40 13.72 -12.80 9.10
C PRO A 40 14.73 -13.95 8.97
N ALA A 41 14.66 -14.98 9.83
CA ALA A 41 15.54 -16.15 9.75
C ALA A 41 15.29 -16.94 8.46
N LYS A 42 14.02 -17.20 8.13
CA LYS A 42 13.64 -17.91 6.91
C LYS A 42 13.89 -17.07 5.65
N LEU A 43 13.64 -15.77 5.70
CA LEU A 43 13.97 -14.85 4.60
C LEU A 43 15.48 -14.81 4.34
N ALA A 44 16.30 -14.73 5.39
CA ALA A 44 17.75 -14.75 5.26
C ALA A 44 18.26 -16.08 4.68
N ALA A 45 17.68 -17.21 5.08
CA ALA A 45 18.00 -18.52 4.52
C ALA A 45 17.73 -18.63 3.01
N HIS A 46 16.81 -17.82 2.49
CA HIS A 46 16.51 -17.71 1.05
C HIS A 46 17.15 -16.50 0.37
N SER A 47 18.10 -15.83 1.02
CA SER A 47 18.77 -14.62 0.52
C SER A 47 17.75 -13.56 0.08
N LEU A 48 16.79 -13.26 0.96
CA LEU A 48 15.81 -12.19 0.81
C LEU A 48 16.03 -11.11 1.86
N THR A 49 16.96 -10.18 1.62
CA THR A 49 17.23 -9.04 2.53
C THR A 49 16.47 -7.77 2.15
N SER A 50 15.43 -7.92 1.33
CA SER A 50 14.74 -6.81 0.68
C SER A 50 14.15 -5.77 1.66
N ALA A 51 13.71 -6.16 2.86
CA ALA A 51 13.15 -5.21 3.82
C ALA A 51 14.19 -4.20 4.33
N ARG A 52 15.36 -4.69 4.72
CA ARG A 52 16.48 -3.85 5.19
C ARG A 52 17.03 -2.97 4.08
N ASP A 53 17.13 -3.50 2.86
CA ASP A 53 17.56 -2.73 1.70
C ASP A 53 16.59 -1.58 1.39
N ILE A 54 15.28 -1.84 1.42
CA ILE A 54 14.25 -0.79 1.26
C ILE A 54 14.40 0.25 2.36
N HIS A 55 14.55 -0.18 3.62
CA HIS A 55 14.72 0.75 4.74
C HIS A 55 15.89 1.70 4.53
N ASN A 56 17.07 1.15 4.18
CA ASN A 56 18.29 1.91 3.94
C ASN A 56 18.15 2.84 2.73
N LEU A 57 17.65 2.31 1.62
CA LEU A 57 17.47 3.06 0.38
C LEU A 57 16.53 4.26 0.57
N VAL A 58 15.41 4.09 1.27
CA VAL A 58 14.50 5.21 1.57
C VAL A 58 15.16 6.21 2.51
N GLY A 59 16.00 5.77 3.46
CA GLY A 59 16.77 6.68 4.31
C GLY A 59 17.71 7.59 3.54
N THR A 60 18.31 7.06 2.48
CA THR A 60 19.19 7.81 1.58
C THR A 60 18.40 8.72 0.63
N LEU A 61 17.36 8.19 -0.03
CA LEU A 61 16.66 8.91 -1.11
C LEU A 61 15.55 9.85 -0.62
N VAL A 62 14.93 9.54 0.53
CA VAL A 62 13.80 10.29 1.10
C VAL A 62 14.01 10.50 2.61
N PRO A 63 15.08 11.19 3.03
CA PRO A 63 15.44 11.34 4.45
C PRO A 63 14.37 12.07 5.28
N SER A 64 13.48 12.81 4.63
CA SER A 64 12.36 13.52 5.28
C SER A 64 11.19 12.61 5.68
N ALA A 65 11.10 11.40 5.13
CA ALA A 65 10.05 10.45 5.44
C ALA A 65 10.27 9.81 6.82
N LYS A 66 9.21 9.69 7.62
CA LYS A 66 9.25 8.87 8.83
C LYS A 66 9.27 7.40 8.42
N ARG A 67 10.12 6.60 9.05
CA ARG A 67 10.32 5.19 8.69
C ARG A 67 10.28 4.34 9.96
N TYR A 68 9.46 3.30 9.94
CA TYR A 68 9.37 2.28 10.96
C TYR A 68 9.79 0.95 10.34
N PHE A 69 10.64 0.20 11.04
CA PHE A 69 11.14 -1.10 10.60
C PHE A 69 10.93 -2.11 11.72
N ILE A 70 10.11 -3.13 11.46
CA ILE A 70 9.68 -4.13 12.43
C ILE A 70 10.08 -5.51 11.90
N PRO A 71 11.18 -6.10 12.39
CA PRO A 71 11.48 -7.50 12.17
C PRO A 71 10.63 -8.38 13.09
N ALA A 72 9.99 -9.39 12.52
CA ALA A 72 9.01 -10.24 13.18
C ALA A 72 9.53 -11.69 13.28
N GLY A 73 10.27 -11.97 14.35
CA GLY A 73 10.78 -13.33 14.63
C GLY A 73 9.75 -14.21 15.34
N LEU A 74 9.07 -13.67 16.35
CA LEU A 74 8.08 -14.34 17.18
C LEU A 74 6.77 -13.53 17.25
N ARG A 75 5.64 -14.22 17.37
CA ARG A 75 4.31 -13.60 17.38
C ARG A 75 4.15 -12.50 18.43
N GLN A 76 4.58 -12.78 19.67
CA GLN A 76 4.44 -11.85 20.79
C GLN A 76 5.25 -10.56 20.59
N GLU A 77 6.46 -10.68 20.04
CA GLU A 77 7.33 -9.55 19.74
C GLU A 77 6.74 -8.68 18.64
N LEU A 78 6.19 -9.29 17.59
CA LEU A 78 5.51 -8.58 16.52
C LEU A 78 4.35 -7.75 17.05
N LEU A 79 3.47 -8.34 17.87
CA LEU A 79 2.31 -7.63 18.42
C LEU A 79 2.73 -6.44 19.30
N LEU A 80 3.76 -6.62 20.12
CA LEU A 80 4.28 -5.56 20.97
C LEU A 80 4.93 -4.42 20.16
N GLN A 81 5.67 -4.74 19.09
CA GLN A 81 6.26 -3.74 18.21
C GLN A 81 5.19 -2.99 17.39
N LEU A 82 4.16 -3.68 16.91
CA LEU A 82 3.04 -3.06 16.20
C LEU A 82 2.25 -2.11 17.12
N ALA A 83 1.98 -2.52 18.37
CA ALA A 83 1.29 -1.67 19.34
C ALA A 83 2.08 -0.38 19.62
N ARG A 84 3.39 -0.49 19.89
CA ARG A 84 4.27 0.68 20.07
C ARG A 84 4.30 1.57 18.83
N CYS A 85 4.38 0.96 17.64
CA CYS A 85 4.35 1.72 16.40
C CYS A 85 3.04 2.48 16.24
N ALA A 86 1.88 1.86 16.52
CA ALA A 86 0.57 2.49 16.45
C ALA A 86 0.38 3.64 17.47
N GLU A 87 1.02 3.56 18.64
CA GLU A 87 1.04 4.67 19.60
C GLU A 87 1.85 5.89 19.06
N GLU A 88 2.94 5.62 18.34
CA GLU A 88 3.82 6.66 17.78
C GLU A 88 3.34 7.23 16.44
N CYS A 89 2.58 6.46 15.67
CA CYS A 89 2.11 6.84 14.34
C CYS A 89 0.58 6.77 14.24
N SER A 90 -0.04 7.93 14.00
CA SER A 90 -1.49 8.01 13.80
C SER A 90 -1.94 7.52 12.42
N ALA A 91 -1.05 7.54 11.43
CA ALA A 91 -1.27 7.02 10.09
C ALA A 91 0.07 6.75 9.38
N VAL A 92 0.08 5.74 8.53
CA VAL A 92 1.21 5.39 7.65
C VAL A 92 0.72 5.49 6.21
N ASP A 93 1.44 6.14 5.30
CA ASP A 93 0.98 6.23 3.90
C ASP A 93 1.22 4.93 3.14
N ILE A 94 2.33 4.26 3.42
CA ILE A 94 2.79 3.04 2.73
C ILE A 94 3.20 2.00 3.76
N ILE A 95 2.64 0.79 3.62
CA ILE A 95 3.11 -0.39 4.36
C ILE A 95 3.79 -1.32 3.37
N VAL A 96 5.03 -1.72 3.68
CA VAL A 96 5.79 -2.72 2.95
C VAL A 96 5.81 -4.00 3.79
N VAL A 97 5.37 -5.11 3.21
CA VAL A 97 5.37 -6.42 3.87
C VAL A 97 6.30 -7.34 3.11
N CYS A 98 7.39 -7.75 3.75
CA CYS A 98 8.38 -8.67 3.20
C CYS A 98 8.22 -10.02 3.89
N GLY A 99 7.91 -11.10 3.17
CA GLY A 99 7.64 -12.39 3.81
C GLY A 99 7.38 -13.53 2.84
N HIS A 100 7.16 -14.72 3.38
CA HIS A 100 6.63 -15.83 2.60
C HIS A 100 5.11 -15.84 2.68
N SER A 101 4.42 -15.81 1.55
CA SER A 101 2.96 -15.95 1.50
C SER A 101 2.53 -16.99 0.48
N ASN A 102 1.24 -17.31 0.54
CA ASN A 102 0.53 -18.06 -0.48
C ASN A 102 -0.91 -17.51 -0.56
N GLN A 103 -1.82 -18.26 -1.21
CA GLN A 103 -3.23 -17.86 -1.32
C GLN A 103 -3.96 -17.81 0.03
N ALA A 104 -3.62 -18.68 0.98
CA ALA A 104 -4.29 -18.77 2.26
C ALA A 104 -3.85 -17.66 3.22
N GLY A 105 -2.59 -17.24 3.17
CA GLY A 105 -2.07 -16.28 4.14
C GLY A 105 -0.59 -15.93 4.00
N LEU A 106 -0.07 -15.37 5.08
CA LEU A 106 1.30 -14.87 5.20
C LEU A 106 1.98 -15.53 6.42
N GLN A 107 3.16 -16.08 6.20
CA GLN A 107 4.06 -16.46 7.28
C GLN A 107 4.64 -15.17 7.87
N LEU A 108 4.20 -14.81 9.07
CA LEU A 108 4.59 -13.55 9.72
C LEU A 108 5.79 -13.75 10.64
N THR A 109 5.79 -14.86 11.36
CA THR A 109 6.82 -15.26 12.32
C THR A 109 7.07 -16.76 12.15
N SER A 110 8.13 -17.30 12.74
CA SER A 110 8.48 -18.72 12.55
C SER A 110 7.42 -19.70 13.06
N ASP A 111 6.63 -19.27 14.05
CA ASP A 111 5.59 -20.04 14.74
C ASP A 111 4.17 -19.74 14.24
N TRP A 112 4.02 -18.84 13.25
CA TRP A 112 2.70 -18.34 12.89
C TRP A 112 2.52 -18.02 11.42
N PHE A 113 1.53 -18.70 10.85
CA PHE A 113 0.97 -18.44 9.54
C PHE A 113 -0.41 -17.82 9.72
N ALA A 114 -0.58 -16.53 9.41
CA ALA A 114 -1.86 -15.85 9.58
C ALA A 114 -2.60 -15.78 8.24
N PRO A 115 -3.93 -16.01 8.24
CA PRO A 115 -4.77 -15.78 7.08
C PRO A 115 -4.83 -14.29 6.72
N TRP A 116 -5.16 -13.99 5.46
CA TRP A 116 -5.11 -12.62 4.95
C TRP A 116 -6.07 -11.62 5.62
N ASP A 117 -7.17 -12.10 6.18
CA ASP A 117 -8.12 -11.30 6.96
C ASP A 117 -7.50 -10.85 8.28
N GLU A 118 -6.82 -11.77 8.97
CA GLU A 118 -6.06 -11.46 10.18
C GLU A 118 -4.89 -10.49 9.88
N VAL A 119 -4.17 -10.68 8.77
CA VAL A 119 -3.13 -9.74 8.30
C VAL A 119 -3.74 -8.35 8.07
N ALA A 120 -4.91 -8.28 7.44
CA ALA A 120 -5.58 -7.01 7.18
C ALA A 120 -5.98 -6.28 8.47
N GLN A 121 -6.42 -7.01 9.49
CA GLN A 121 -6.78 -6.44 10.80
C GLN A 121 -5.61 -5.76 11.50
N TRP A 122 -4.37 -6.20 11.32
CA TRP A 122 -3.21 -5.52 11.92
C TRP A 122 -2.72 -4.34 11.12
N ILE A 123 -2.94 -4.37 9.82
CA ILE A 123 -2.55 -3.30 8.92
C ILE A 123 -3.57 -2.15 9.00
N ALA A 124 -4.86 -2.45 9.21
CA ALA A 124 -5.96 -1.49 9.22
C ALA A 124 -5.78 -0.30 10.20
N PRO A 125 -5.31 -0.48 11.46
CA PRO A 125 -5.11 0.63 12.41
C PRO A 125 -4.20 1.74 11.89
N PHE A 126 -3.24 1.41 11.03
CA PHE A 126 -2.31 2.38 10.43
C PHE A 126 -2.92 3.18 9.28
N GLN A 127 -4.14 2.84 8.85
CA GLN A 127 -4.88 3.52 7.77
C GLN A 127 -4.05 3.72 6.49
N PRO A 128 -3.38 2.67 5.97
CA PRO A 128 -2.53 2.82 4.80
C PRO A 128 -3.33 3.21 3.57
N LYS A 129 -2.70 4.01 2.71
CA LYS A 129 -3.18 4.26 1.34
C LYS A 129 -2.61 3.23 0.38
N ARG A 130 -1.43 2.67 0.69
CA ARG A 130 -0.73 1.73 -0.16
C ARG A 130 -0.16 0.57 0.64
N VAL A 131 -0.26 -0.63 0.06
CA VAL A 131 0.44 -1.81 0.55
C VAL A 131 1.36 -2.33 -0.56
N VAL A 132 2.61 -2.62 -0.21
CA VAL A 132 3.61 -3.19 -1.10
C VAL A 132 4.01 -4.56 -0.54
N LEU A 133 3.57 -5.62 -1.22
CA LEU A 133 3.80 -7.00 -0.85
C LEU A 133 5.06 -7.51 -1.55
N VAL A 134 6.16 -7.49 -0.80
CA VAL A 134 7.43 -8.14 -1.15
C VAL A 134 7.38 -9.59 -0.66
N ALA A 135 6.27 -10.25 -0.98
CA ALA A 135 5.95 -11.56 -0.49
C ALA A 135 5.60 -12.50 -1.64
N CYS A 136 6.02 -13.76 -1.50
CA CYS A 136 5.79 -14.76 -2.54
C CYS A 136 4.29 -14.94 -2.78
N GLN A 137 3.79 -14.80 -4.00
CA GLN A 137 2.36 -14.89 -4.28
C GLN A 137 1.48 -13.85 -3.54
N GLY A 138 2.06 -12.79 -2.97
CA GLY A 138 1.30 -11.75 -2.29
C GLY A 138 0.50 -10.88 -3.27
N GLY A 139 0.94 -10.78 -4.54
CA GLY A 139 0.26 -10.00 -5.57
C GLY A 139 -1.02 -10.62 -6.14
N ARG A 140 -1.45 -11.78 -5.64
CA ARG A 140 -2.62 -12.50 -6.16
C ARG A 140 -3.93 -11.77 -5.84
N TRP A 141 -4.98 -12.12 -6.58
CA TRP A 141 -6.32 -11.55 -6.40
C TRP A 141 -6.87 -11.73 -4.98
N LEU A 142 -6.80 -12.94 -4.42
CA LEU A 142 -7.38 -13.24 -3.11
C LEU A 142 -6.79 -12.39 -1.97
N PRO A 143 -5.45 -12.33 -1.76
CA PRO A 143 -4.83 -11.38 -0.83
C PRO A 143 -5.34 -9.95 -0.99
N SER A 144 -5.38 -9.48 -2.24
CA SER A 144 -5.74 -8.10 -2.56
C SER A 144 -7.22 -7.80 -2.26
N SER A 145 -8.10 -8.77 -2.55
CA SER A 145 -9.54 -8.66 -2.27
C SER A 145 -9.82 -8.50 -0.78
N THR A 146 -9.17 -9.31 0.05
CA THR A 146 -9.29 -9.24 1.51
C THR A 146 -8.76 -7.91 2.03
N LEU A 147 -7.57 -7.49 1.59
CA LEU A 147 -6.98 -6.22 2.01
C LEU A 147 -7.84 -5.01 1.62
N PHE A 148 -8.40 -4.97 0.40
CA PHE A 148 -9.29 -3.88 -0.01
C PHE A 148 -10.62 -3.89 0.77
N LYS A 149 -11.14 -5.06 1.11
CA LYS A 149 -12.40 -5.18 1.88
C LYS A 149 -12.22 -4.69 3.31
N GLU A 150 -11.16 -5.11 3.98
CA GLU A 150 -10.96 -4.87 5.41
C GLU A 150 -10.31 -3.49 5.70
N ILE A 151 -9.57 -2.91 4.76
CA ILE A 151 -8.84 -1.64 4.96
C ILE A 151 -9.44 -0.55 4.07
N SER A 152 -10.44 0.17 4.57
CA SER A 152 -11.21 1.17 3.79
C SER A 152 -10.36 2.30 3.19
N THR A 153 -9.25 2.66 3.82
CA THR A 153 -8.33 3.71 3.34
C THR A 153 -7.40 3.26 2.22
N LEU A 154 -7.27 1.94 2.01
CA LEU A 154 -6.34 1.37 1.05
C LEU A 154 -6.77 1.71 -0.38
N GLN A 155 -5.88 2.31 -1.15
CA GLN A 155 -6.15 2.73 -2.52
C GLN A 155 -5.43 1.86 -3.55
N GLU A 156 -4.22 1.40 -3.22
CA GLU A 156 -3.35 0.69 -4.14
C GLU A 156 -2.63 -0.47 -3.44
N ILE A 157 -2.51 -1.59 -4.14
CA ILE A 157 -1.70 -2.74 -3.73
C ILE A 157 -0.70 -3.02 -4.84
N PHE A 158 0.56 -3.16 -4.44
CA PHE A 158 1.65 -3.59 -5.30
C PHE A 158 2.14 -4.94 -4.79
N GLY A 159 2.35 -5.93 -5.64
CA GLY A 159 2.88 -7.21 -5.19
C GLY A 159 3.27 -8.13 -6.34
N SER A 160 4.14 -9.10 -6.07
CA SER A 160 4.51 -10.10 -7.07
C SER A 160 3.62 -11.35 -6.95
N PRO A 161 3.09 -11.88 -8.07
CA PRO A 161 2.41 -13.19 -8.07
C PRO A 161 3.40 -14.36 -8.03
N VAL A 162 4.66 -14.12 -8.36
CA VAL A 162 5.71 -15.13 -8.46
C VAL A 162 6.69 -15.03 -7.30
N LEU A 163 7.46 -16.09 -7.10
CA LEU A 163 8.54 -16.12 -6.13
C LEU A 163 9.51 -14.96 -6.41
N LEU A 164 9.64 -14.07 -5.44
CA LEU A 164 10.59 -12.98 -5.52
C LEU A 164 11.97 -13.50 -5.13
N THR A 165 13.00 -13.17 -5.91
CA THR A 165 14.40 -13.23 -5.49
C THR A 165 14.88 -11.80 -5.24
N ASP A 166 15.99 -11.61 -4.53
CA ASP A 166 16.49 -10.26 -4.25
C ASP A 166 16.81 -9.43 -5.51
N GLN A 167 17.20 -10.09 -6.61
CA GLN A 167 17.35 -9.46 -7.92
C GLN A 167 16.01 -8.98 -8.50
N LYS A 168 14.98 -9.83 -8.43
CA LYS A 168 13.61 -9.50 -8.87
C LYS A 168 12.96 -8.42 -7.99
N ALA A 169 13.43 -8.27 -6.75
CA ALA A 169 12.97 -7.26 -5.81
C ALA A 169 13.50 -5.85 -6.11
N LEU A 170 14.48 -5.69 -7.02
CA LEU A 170 15.09 -4.40 -7.32
C LEU A 170 14.04 -3.34 -7.69
N LEU A 171 13.05 -3.71 -8.51
CA LEU A 171 12.03 -2.76 -8.91
C LEU A 171 11.14 -2.33 -7.73
N ILE A 172 10.80 -3.27 -6.84
CA ILE A 172 10.07 -2.96 -5.60
C ILE A 172 10.90 -2.03 -4.72
N LYS A 173 12.22 -2.26 -4.62
CA LYS A 173 13.13 -1.41 -3.84
C LYS A 173 13.09 0.05 -4.32
N LEU A 174 13.06 0.28 -5.64
CA LEU A 174 12.97 1.62 -6.24
C LEU A 174 11.55 2.21 -6.22
N LEU A 175 10.53 1.36 -6.23
CA LEU A 175 9.13 1.76 -6.20
C LEU A 175 8.76 2.50 -4.90
N VAL A 176 9.21 2.01 -3.74
CA VAL A 176 8.85 2.58 -2.44
C VAL A 176 9.29 4.05 -2.29
N PRO A 177 10.56 4.43 -2.54
CA PRO A 177 11.00 5.84 -2.57
C PRO A 177 10.20 6.70 -3.56
N HIS A 178 9.87 6.15 -4.73
CA HIS A 178 9.08 6.85 -5.73
C HIS A 178 7.66 7.17 -5.24
N LEU A 179 7.00 6.19 -4.63
CA LEU A 179 5.65 6.36 -4.07
C LEU A 179 5.63 7.39 -2.93
N LEU A 180 6.69 7.45 -2.11
CA LEU A 180 6.81 8.44 -1.03
C LEU A 180 6.99 9.88 -1.55
N THR A 181 7.59 10.05 -2.72
CA THR A 181 7.94 11.39 -3.26
C THR A 181 6.87 11.95 -4.20
N LYS A 182 6.32 11.11 -5.08
CA LYS A 182 5.38 11.56 -6.13
C LYS A 182 3.93 11.19 -5.86
N GLY A 183 3.67 10.42 -4.81
CA GLY A 183 2.31 10.11 -4.34
C GLY A 183 1.48 9.25 -5.30
N GLY A 184 2.07 8.66 -6.35
CA GLY A 184 1.43 7.73 -7.27
C GLY A 184 2.27 7.48 -8.53
N LEU A 185 2.06 6.34 -9.19
CA LEU A 185 2.62 6.07 -10.51
C LEU A 185 1.58 6.31 -11.61
N ARG A 186 1.97 7.03 -12.65
CA ARG A 186 1.16 7.07 -13.87
C ARG A 186 1.15 5.67 -14.51
N LYS A 187 0.01 5.27 -15.06
CA LYS A 187 -0.22 3.93 -15.61
C LYS A 187 0.75 3.57 -16.74
N ASP A 188 1.05 4.53 -17.60
CA ASP A 188 2.01 4.40 -18.71
C ASP A 188 3.44 4.11 -18.23
N ILE A 189 3.91 4.88 -17.24
CA ILE A 189 5.23 4.68 -16.65
C ILE A 189 5.31 3.32 -15.98
N LEU A 190 4.26 2.95 -15.23
CA LEU A 190 4.23 1.66 -14.55
C LEU A 190 4.29 0.49 -15.54
N GLN A 191 3.55 0.54 -16.64
CA GLN A 191 3.56 -0.51 -17.67
C GLN A 191 4.94 -0.65 -18.32
N ALA A 192 5.58 0.47 -18.69
CA ALA A 192 6.92 0.45 -19.26
C ALA A 192 7.95 -0.14 -18.28
N VAL A 193 7.84 0.24 -17.01
CA VAL A 193 8.72 -0.22 -15.93
C VAL A 193 8.51 -1.72 -15.62
N GLN A 194 7.26 -2.18 -15.61
CA GLN A 194 6.91 -3.60 -15.47
C GLN A 194 7.45 -4.42 -16.65
N MET A 195 7.30 -3.92 -17.88
CA MET A 195 7.82 -4.58 -19.07
C MET A 195 9.34 -4.70 -19.02
N ALA A 196 10.04 -3.61 -18.69
CA ALA A 196 11.49 -3.62 -18.53
C ALA A 196 11.93 -4.61 -17.43
N ASN A 197 11.27 -4.60 -16.28
CA ASN A 197 11.59 -5.53 -15.19
C ASN A 197 11.32 -6.99 -15.56
N PHE A 198 10.26 -7.26 -16.31
CA PHE A 198 9.97 -8.59 -16.83
C PHE A 198 11.08 -9.05 -17.78
N LEU A 199 11.47 -8.22 -18.75
CA LEU A 199 12.53 -8.53 -19.71
C LEU A 199 13.90 -8.74 -19.03
N LEU A 200 14.20 -8.00 -17.97
CA LEU A 200 15.50 -8.04 -17.29
C LEU A 200 15.59 -9.12 -16.21
N THR A 201 14.50 -9.39 -15.50
CA THR A 201 14.54 -10.21 -14.27
C THR A 201 13.55 -11.36 -14.28
N ASN A 202 12.69 -11.46 -15.30
CA ASN A 202 11.50 -12.29 -15.29
C ASN A 202 10.58 -12.00 -14.08
N GLY A 203 10.71 -10.82 -13.49
CA GLY A 203 9.92 -10.36 -12.36
C GLY A 203 8.66 -9.65 -12.83
N VAL A 204 7.52 -10.00 -12.23
CA VAL A 204 6.24 -9.35 -12.48
C VAL A 204 5.80 -8.67 -11.18
N ILE A 205 5.47 -7.39 -11.26
CA ILE A 205 4.80 -6.67 -10.17
C ILE A 205 3.39 -6.39 -10.64
N PHE A 206 2.40 -6.88 -9.93
CA PHE A 206 1.02 -6.46 -10.11
C PHE A 206 0.74 -5.19 -9.32
N HIS A 207 -0.04 -4.32 -9.95
CA HIS A 207 -0.56 -3.11 -9.35
C HIS A 207 -2.07 -3.16 -9.47
N GLN A 208 -2.73 -3.16 -8.34
CA GLN A 208 -4.18 -3.15 -8.25
C GLN A 208 -4.60 -1.87 -7.55
N THR A 209 -5.66 -1.25 -8.06
CA THR A 209 -6.26 -0.06 -7.44
C THR A 209 -7.64 -0.41 -6.93
N ARG A 210 -8.08 0.21 -5.83
CA ARG A 210 -9.45 0.03 -5.30
C ARG A 210 -10.50 0.29 -6.38
N LYS A 211 -10.35 1.38 -7.14
CA LYS A 211 -11.27 1.72 -8.25
C LYS A 211 -11.29 0.67 -9.35
N GLY A 212 -10.16 0.02 -9.61
CA GLY A 212 -10.08 -1.11 -10.52
C GLY A 212 -10.88 -2.28 -9.96
N PHE A 213 -10.51 -2.71 -8.75
CA PHE A 213 -11.16 -3.81 -8.03
C PHE A 213 -12.68 -3.68 -7.94
N GLU A 214 -13.18 -2.49 -7.59
CA GLU A 214 -14.63 -2.21 -7.49
C GLU A 214 -15.36 -2.26 -8.84
N ARG A 215 -14.67 -2.00 -9.96
CA ARG A 215 -15.26 -2.00 -11.30
C ARG A 215 -15.31 -3.39 -11.92
N SER A 216 -14.28 -4.18 -11.72
CA SER A 216 -14.09 -5.44 -12.43
C SER A 216 -14.53 -6.67 -11.64
N GLY A 217 -14.70 -6.56 -10.32
CA GLY A 217 -15.32 -7.61 -9.51
C GLY A 217 -14.70 -9.00 -9.72
N LEU A 218 -15.53 -10.04 -9.76
CA LEU A 218 -15.11 -11.44 -9.92
C LEU A 218 -14.42 -11.75 -11.27
N GLU A 219 -14.72 -10.99 -12.33
CA GLU A 219 -14.20 -11.25 -13.68
C GLU A 219 -12.69 -11.03 -13.76
N ASP A 220 -12.18 -9.98 -13.10
CA ASP A 220 -10.74 -9.75 -13.00
C ASP A 220 -10.06 -10.86 -12.22
N GLY A 221 -10.69 -11.40 -11.17
CA GLY A 221 -10.14 -12.51 -10.41
C GLY A 221 -9.87 -13.76 -11.28
N VAL A 222 -10.79 -14.06 -12.20
CA VAL A 222 -10.63 -15.16 -13.16
C VAL A 222 -9.51 -14.87 -14.15
N LEU A 223 -9.47 -13.66 -14.71
CA LEU A 223 -8.42 -13.25 -15.64
C LEU A 223 -7.04 -13.27 -14.97
N TRP A 224 -6.92 -12.78 -13.74
CA TRP A 224 -5.70 -12.82 -12.95
C TRP A 224 -5.24 -14.24 -12.69
N THR A 225 -6.16 -15.14 -12.32
CA THR A 225 -5.84 -16.57 -12.13
C THR A 225 -5.30 -17.18 -13.43
N ALA A 226 -5.92 -16.89 -14.57
CA ALA A 226 -5.46 -17.36 -15.88
C ALA A 226 -4.07 -16.81 -16.25
N ILE A 227 -3.82 -15.52 -16.02
CA ILE A 227 -2.51 -14.89 -16.25
C ILE A 227 -1.45 -15.53 -15.34
N GLU A 228 -1.77 -15.79 -14.07
CA GLU A 228 -0.85 -16.43 -13.14
C GLU A 228 -0.47 -17.84 -13.57
N ASP A 229 -1.44 -18.64 -14.01
CA ASP A 229 -1.17 -20.01 -14.45
C ASP A 229 -0.37 -20.03 -15.75
N LEU A 230 -0.61 -19.08 -16.65
CA LEU A 230 0.21 -18.88 -17.84
C LEU A 230 1.65 -18.47 -17.48
N LEU A 231 1.81 -17.53 -16.54
CA LEU A 231 3.12 -17.09 -16.06
C LEU A 231 3.87 -18.21 -15.35
N LYS A 232 3.21 -19.04 -14.53
CA LYS A 232 3.82 -20.23 -13.90
C LYS A 232 4.27 -21.23 -14.95
N GLY A 233 3.45 -21.49 -15.97
CA GLY A 233 3.80 -22.42 -17.05
C GLY A 233 4.98 -21.94 -17.91
N TRP A 234 5.14 -20.62 -18.05
CA TRP A 234 6.24 -20.02 -18.80
C TRP A 234 7.53 -19.89 -17.97
N LEU A 235 7.42 -19.50 -16.70
CA LEU A 235 8.55 -19.29 -15.77
C LEU A 235 9.01 -20.56 -15.04
N GLY A 236 8.21 -21.62 -15.07
CA GLY A 236 8.54 -22.95 -14.54
C GLY A 236 9.29 -23.85 -15.53
N ARG A 237 9.66 -23.32 -16.70
CA ARG A 237 10.62 -23.91 -17.64
C ARG A 237 11.97 -23.21 -17.47
#